data_AF-A0A4R7NY47-F1
#
_entry.id   AF-A0A4R7NY47-F1
#
_cell.length_a   1.000
_cell.length_b   1.000
_cell.length_c   1.000
_cell.angle_alpha   90.00
_cell.angle_beta   90.00
_cell.angle_gamma   90.00
#
_symmetry.space_group_name_H-M   'P 1'
#
loop_
_entity.id
_entity.type
_entity.pdbx_description
1 polymer ?
#
loop_
_entity_poly.entity_id
_entity_poly.type
_entity_poly.pdbx_seq_one_letter_code
_entity_poly.pdbx_strand_id
1 'polypeptide(L)'
;MKRTLRAFTLLGLGALLAACGFHAAGTRPLPDPLKRVRIDLVAPYRVSEPPVETSLRDRLTQRGAQVVKKIKGDDSVTVIRLSDLRESREVLSVGSDGKALEYELILRVRYEVRTGQHVWIPPSQMEARRDYSFNAQQVLPKEQEAERLREFLEDEMAEMLLLRIEAATARAVEEPEAAAPAVAPDAAPVAPATSSTPEGPTPAPQTLDSTTAAPDAAPTTPAE
;
A
#
# COMPACT_ATOMS: atom_id res chain seq x y z
N MET A 1 30.31 -48.65 -17.47
CA MET A 1 28.86 -48.96 -17.40
C MET A 1 28.15 -48.30 -16.22
N LYS A 2 28.58 -48.45 -14.94
CA LYS A 2 27.88 -47.79 -13.80
C LYS A 2 27.91 -46.25 -13.82
N ARG A 3 28.99 -45.64 -14.34
CA ARG A 3 29.12 -44.17 -14.50
C ARG A 3 28.21 -43.60 -15.58
N THR A 4 28.07 -44.29 -16.71
CA THR A 4 27.20 -43.88 -17.81
C THR A 4 25.72 -44.02 -17.43
N LEU A 5 25.37 -45.05 -16.64
CA LEU A 5 24.02 -45.21 -16.11
C LEU A 5 23.66 -44.08 -15.13
N ARG A 6 24.54 -43.73 -14.19
CA ARG A 6 24.33 -42.60 -13.26
C ARG A 6 24.19 -41.26 -13.98
N ALA A 7 24.97 -41.04 -15.04
CA ALA A 7 24.86 -39.83 -15.86
C ALA A 7 23.49 -39.75 -16.57
N PHE A 8 22.99 -40.87 -17.10
CA PHE A 8 21.66 -40.93 -17.73
C PHE A 8 20.52 -40.70 -16.73
N THR A 9 20.65 -41.22 -15.50
CA THR A 9 19.67 -40.99 -14.43
C THR A 9 19.65 -39.52 -13.98
N LEU A 10 20.82 -38.88 -13.83
CA LEU A 10 20.90 -37.45 -13.48
C LEU A 10 20.37 -36.54 -14.60
N LEU A 11 20.67 -36.87 -15.87
CA LEU A 11 20.17 -36.13 -17.03
C LEU A 11 18.64 -36.27 -17.17
N GLY A 12 18.12 -37.49 -16.98
CA GLY A 12 16.67 -37.74 -16.97
C GLY A 12 15.95 -36.98 -15.86
N LEU A 13 16.53 -36.95 -14.65
CA LEU A 13 15.97 -36.18 -13.53
C LEU A 13 15.97 -34.67 -13.84
N GLY A 14 17.06 -34.12 -14.38
CA GLY A 14 17.13 -32.71 -14.78
C GLY A 14 16.09 -32.33 -15.84
N ALA A 15 15.83 -33.20 -16.82
CA ALA A 15 14.81 -32.98 -17.84
C ALA A 15 13.38 -32.98 -17.27
N LEU A 16 13.08 -33.85 -16.31
CA LEU A 16 11.79 -33.86 -15.62
C LEU A 16 11.55 -32.56 -14.82
N LEU A 17 12.60 -32.00 -14.19
CA LEU A 17 12.47 -30.73 -13.46
C LEU A 17 12.24 -29.54 -14.42
N ALA A 18 12.91 -29.50 -15.57
CA ALA A 18 12.72 -28.46 -16.57
C ALA A 18 11.34 -28.52 -17.25
N ALA A 19 10.76 -29.71 -17.39
CA ALA A 19 9.42 -29.90 -17.97
C ALA A 19 8.28 -29.38 -17.08
N CYS A 20 8.51 -29.22 -15.77
CA CYS A 20 7.53 -28.65 -14.84
C CYS A 20 7.45 -27.11 -14.87
N GLY A 21 8.20 -26.45 -15.76
CA GLY A 21 8.14 -24.98 -15.93
C GLY A 21 8.76 -24.20 -14.76
N PHE A 22 9.55 -24.85 -13.90
CA PHE A 22 10.19 -24.20 -12.77
C PHE A 22 11.25 -23.19 -13.27
N HIS A 23 11.04 -21.91 -12.98
CA HIS A 23 12.01 -20.86 -13.20
C HIS A 23 12.62 -20.44 -11.87
N ALA A 24 13.92 -20.14 -11.85
CA ALA A 24 14.58 -19.63 -10.65
C ALA A 24 13.88 -18.35 -10.17
N ALA A 25 13.28 -18.41 -8.98
CA ALA A 25 12.69 -17.26 -8.32
C ALA A 25 13.76 -16.17 -8.15
N GLY A 26 13.41 -14.90 -8.45
CA GLY A 26 14.31 -13.76 -8.30
C GLY A 26 14.97 -13.25 -9.58
N THR A 27 14.83 -13.92 -10.73
CA THR A 27 15.40 -13.47 -12.01
C THR A 27 14.38 -12.84 -12.97
N ARG A 28 13.21 -12.42 -12.46
CA ARG A 28 12.22 -11.73 -13.29
C ARG A 28 12.68 -10.29 -13.54
N PRO A 29 12.91 -9.90 -14.81
CA PRO A 29 13.24 -8.53 -15.13
C PRO A 29 12.06 -7.63 -14.77
N LEU A 30 12.36 -6.43 -14.24
CA LEU A 30 11.33 -5.42 -14.03
C LEU A 30 10.72 -5.01 -15.39
N PRO A 31 9.39 -4.77 -15.45
CA PRO A 31 8.75 -4.11 -16.57
C PRO A 31 9.45 -2.80 -16.94
N ASP A 32 9.44 -2.43 -18.22
CA ASP A 32 10.10 -1.21 -18.73
C ASP A 32 9.75 0.07 -17.94
N PRO A 33 8.47 0.32 -17.55
CA PRO A 33 8.11 1.48 -16.74
C PRO A 33 8.83 1.55 -15.40
N LEU A 34 9.26 0.41 -14.83
CA LEU A 34 9.90 0.34 -13.51
C LEU A 34 11.43 0.39 -13.57
N LYS A 35 12.04 0.56 -14.75
CA LYS A 35 13.50 0.73 -14.86
C LYS A 35 14.01 2.02 -14.24
N ARG A 36 13.21 3.08 -14.25
CA ARG A 36 13.53 4.38 -13.66
C ARG A 36 12.37 4.85 -12.79
N VAL A 37 12.60 4.90 -11.48
CA VAL A 37 11.54 5.09 -10.49
C VAL A 37 11.93 6.19 -9.51
N ARG A 38 10.95 6.95 -9.04
CA ARG A 38 11.06 7.77 -7.84
C ARG A 38 10.05 7.27 -6.82
N ILE A 39 10.51 7.09 -5.59
CA ILE A 39 9.62 6.90 -4.44
C ILE A 39 9.38 8.30 -3.84
N ASP A 40 8.11 8.65 -3.65
CA ASP A 40 7.68 9.94 -3.10
C ASP A 40 6.87 9.69 -1.83
N LEU A 41 7.46 9.93 -0.68
CA LEU A 41 6.80 9.75 0.61
C LEU A 41 6.12 11.04 1.06
N VAL A 42 4.85 10.92 1.41
CA VAL A 42 4.03 11.97 2.02
C VAL A 42 3.75 11.57 3.45
N ALA A 43 4.64 11.97 4.35
CA ALA A 43 4.50 11.74 5.77
C ALA A 43 4.74 13.04 6.54
N PRO A 44 4.20 13.19 7.76
CA PRO A 44 4.64 14.24 8.68
C PRO A 44 6.16 14.15 8.90
N TYR A 45 6.79 15.25 9.30
CA TYR A 45 8.24 15.30 9.50
C TYR A 45 8.72 14.14 10.38
N ARG A 46 9.64 13.32 9.83
CA ARG A 46 10.34 12.24 10.53
C ARG A 46 11.85 12.43 10.40
N VAL A 47 12.59 11.95 11.40
CA VAL A 47 14.06 12.05 11.44
C VAL A 47 14.71 11.00 10.52
N SER A 48 14.03 9.88 10.29
CA SER A 48 14.49 8.77 9.45
C SER A 48 13.47 8.44 8.36
N GLU A 49 13.98 7.86 7.28
CA GLU A 49 13.15 7.23 6.24
C GLU A 49 12.35 6.07 6.86
N PRO A 50 11.05 5.90 6.55
CA PRO A 50 10.30 4.74 6.99
C PRO A 50 10.90 3.43 6.44
N PRO A 51 10.89 2.35 7.22
CA PRO A 51 11.43 1.06 6.77
C PRO A 51 10.73 0.51 5.52
N VAL A 52 9.41 0.70 5.38
CA VAL A 52 8.67 0.30 4.15
C VAL A 52 9.25 0.94 2.89
N GLU A 53 9.60 2.24 2.94
CA GLU A 53 10.22 2.91 1.80
C GLU A 53 11.62 2.37 1.53
N THR A 54 12.41 2.15 2.57
CA THR A 54 13.76 1.61 2.45
C THR A 54 13.74 0.19 1.86
N SER A 55 12.90 -0.70 2.38
CA SER A 55 12.73 -2.07 1.88
C SER A 55 12.24 -2.09 0.43
N LEU A 56 11.27 -1.22 0.07
CA LEU A 56 10.80 -1.10 -1.32
C LEU A 56 11.92 -0.62 -2.26
N ARG A 57 12.68 0.40 -1.84
CA ARG A 57 13.83 0.93 -2.61
C ARG A 57 14.89 -0.13 -2.83
N ASP A 58 15.21 -0.91 -1.80
CA ASP A 58 16.22 -1.96 -1.88
C ASP A 58 15.78 -3.07 -2.83
N ARG A 59 14.53 -3.51 -2.73
CA ARG A 59 13.95 -4.54 -3.63
C ARG A 59 13.94 -4.07 -5.09
N LEU A 60 13.54 -2.83 -5.35
CA LEU A 60 13.59 -2.23 -6.69
C LEU A 60 15.02 -2.19 -7.24
N THR A 61 15.97 -1.74 -6.42
CA THR A 61 17.39 -1.61 -6.82
C THR A 61 18.02 -2.97 -7.08
N GLN A 62 17.75 -3.97 -6.22
CA GLN A 62 18.21 -5.35 -6.39
C GLN A 62 17.68 -5.97 -7.69
N ARG A 63 16.50 -5.53 -8.16
CA ARG A 63 15.88 -5.97 -9.41
C ARG A 63 16.29 -5.11 -10.62
N GLY A 64 17.24 -4.19 -10.45
CA GLY A 64 17.87 -3.40 -11.51
C GLY A 64 17.20 -2.04 -11.79
N ALA A 65 16.26 -1.59 -10.96
CA ALA A 65 15.71 -0.24 -11.09
C ALA A 65 16.72 0.83 -10.70
N GLN A 66 16.73 1.93 -11.44
CA GLN A 66 17.38 3.17 -11.03
C GLN A 66 16.41 4.01 -10.21
N VAL A 67 16.59 4.05 -8.88
CA VAL A 67 15.78 4.89 -7.99
C VAL A 67 16.36 6.31 -7.92
N VAL A 68 15.64 7.30 -8.46
CA VAL A 68 16.09 8.69 -8.57
C VAL A 68 15.48 9.59 -7.48
N LYS A 69 16.27 10.55 -6.98
CA LYS A 69 15.84 11.49 -5.93
C LYS A 69 15.03 12.69 -6.47
N LYS A 70 15.26 13.10 -7.71
CA LYS A 70 14.63 14.29 -8.31
C LYS A 70 14.21 13.99 -9.74
N ILE A 71 13.02 14.47 -10.13
CA ILE A 71 12.53 14.43 -11.50
C ILE A 71 12.92 15.77 -12.13
N LYS A 72 13.80 15.77 -13.13
CA LYS A 72 14.23 16.98 -13.85
C LYS A 72 13.40 17.16 -15.13
N GLY A 73 12.08 17.34 -14.97
CA GLY A 73 11.16 17.52 -16.12
C GLY A 73 11.07 16.30 -17.04
N ASP A 74 11.32 15.11 -16.49
CA ASP A 74 11.36 13.85 -17.23
C ASP A 74 10.08 13.05 -16.93
N ASP A 75 9.15 13.07 -17.89
CA ASP A 75 7.87 12.37 -17.79
C ASP A 75 8.02 10.84 -17.92
N SER A 76 9.21 10.32 -18.23
CA SER A 76 9.49 8.88 -18.28
C SER A 76 9.73 8.24 -16.92
N VAL A 77 9.90 9.04 -15.86
CA VAL A 77 10.13 8.52 -14.49
C VAL A 77 8.81 8.08 -13.87
N THR A 78 8.72 6.81 -13.49
CA THR A 78 7.58 6.31 -12.72
C THR A 78 7.65 6.79 -11.28
N VAL A 79 6.59 7.41 -10.80
CA VAL A 79 6.44 7.90 -9.44
C VAL A 79 5.60 6.91 -8.65
N ILE A 80 6.19 6.30 -7.63
CA ILE A 80 5.49 5.54 -6.60
C ILE A 80 5.31 6.48 -5.42
N ARG A 81 4.08 6.95 -5.21
CA ARG A 81 3.78 7.83 -4.08
C ARG A 81 3.25 7.00 -2.93
N LEU A 82 3.89 7.09 -1.78
CA LEU A 82 3.45 6.48 -0.52
C LEU A 82 2.93 7.56 0.41
N SER A 83 1.80 7.33 1.05
CA SER A 83 1.15 8.30 1.92
C SER A 83 0.39 7.58 3.02
N ASP A 84 0.04 8.32 4.07
CA ASP A 84 -0.79 7.81 5.16
C ASP A 84 -0.29 6.49 5.76
N LEU A 85 1.04 6.35 5.89
CA LEU A 85 1.68 5.20 6.51
C LEU A 85 1.38 5.20 8.01
N ARG A 86 0.57 4.25 8.46
CA ARG A 86 0.10 4.14 9.85
C ARG A 86 0.26 2.73 10.36
N GLU A 87 0.66 2.67 11.63
CA GLU A 87 0.66 1.45 12.42
C GLU A 87 -0.37 1.58 13.54
N SER A 88 -1.11 0.51 13.80
CA SER A 88 -1.93 0.38 14.99
C SER A 88 -1.72 -0.97 15.66
N ARG A 89 -2.01 -1.01 16.97
CA ARG A 89 -2.09 -2.22 17.76
C ARG A 89 -3.48 -2.26 18.40
N GLU A 90 -4.22 -3.32 18.12
CA GLU A 90 -5.61 -3.48 18.55
C GLU A 90 -5.75 -4.75 19.39
N VAL A 91 -6.66 -4.76 20.37
CA VAL A 91 -6.94 -5.96 21.16
C VAL A 91 -7.75 -6.92 20.30
N LEU A 92 -7.20 -8.10 20.04
CA LEU A 92 -7.87 -9.13 19.23
C LEU A 92 -8.75 -10.03 20.09
N SER A 93 -8.29 -10.37 21.30
CA SER A 93 -9.04 -11.21 22.23
C SER A 93 -8.81 -10.83 23.69
N VAL A 94 -9.81 -11.13 24.53
CA VAL A 94 -9.81 -10.87 25.97
C VAL A 94 -10.10 -12.14 26.76
N GLY A 95 -9.43 -12.31 27.89
CA GLY A 95 -9.62 -13.42 28.81
C GLY A 95 -10.82 -13.23 29.72
N SER A 96 -11.15 -14.27 30.48
CA SER A 96 -12.25 -14.25 31.46
C SER A 96 -12.06 -13.24 32.59
N ASP A 97 -10.82 -12.81 32.82
CA ASP A 97 -10.44 -11.77 33.79
C ASP A 97 -10.44 -10.35 33.17
N GLY A 98 -10.89 -10.22 31.91
CA GLY A 98 -10.97 -8.96 31.18
C GLY A 98 -9.64 -8.44 30.64
N LYS A 99 -8.54 -9.21 30.73
CA LYS A 99 -7.23 -8.81 30.22
C LYS A 99 -7.07 -9.23 28.76
N ALA A 100 -6.31 -8.45 27.99
CA ALA A 100 -5.98 -8.82 26.61
C ALA A 100 -5.14 -10.12 26.59
N LEU A 101 -5.54 -11.08 25.77
CA LEU A 101 -4.79 -12.31 25.52
C LEU A 101 -4.01 -12.23 24.21
N GLU A 102 -4.55 -11.55 23.21
CA GLU A 102 -3.91 -11.38 21.91
C GLU A 102 -4.07 -9.93 21.45
N TYR A 103 -3.05 -9.46 20.74
CA TYR A 103 -3.07 -8.20 20.03
C TYR A 103 -2.91 -8.46 18.53
N GLU A 104 -3.54 -7.64 17.72
CA GLU A 104 -3.30 -7.54 16.28
C GLU A 104 -2.49 -6.29 15.99
N LEU A 105 -1.36 -6.45 15.29
CA LEU A 105 -0.59 -5.38 14.69
C LEU A 105 -1.09 -5.16 13.27
N ILE A 106 -1.34 -3.90 12.91
CA ILE A 106 -1.88 -3.51 11.61
C ILE A 106 -0.97 -2.44 11.03
N LEU A 107 -0.40 -2.70 9.86
CA LEU A 107 0.34 -1.72 9.05
C LEU A 107 -0.50 -1.36 7.83
N ARG A 108 -0.78 -0.07 7.63
CA ARG A 108 -1.62 0.44 6.54
C ARG A 108 -0.87 1.52 5.78
N VAL A 109 -0.96 1.46 4.45
CA VAL A 109 -0.34 2.43 3.55
C VAL A 109 -1.31 2.81 2.42
N ARG A 110 -1.34 4.10 2.07
CA ARG A 110 -1.97 4.57 0.84
C ARG A 110 -0.91 4.77 -0.22
N TYR A 111 -1.19 4.30 -1.44
CA TYR A 111 -0.24 4.36 -2.52
C TYR A 111 -0.91 4.65 -3.86
N GLU A 112 -0.16 5.29 -4.76
CA GLU A 112 -0.51 5.48 -6.16
C GLU A 112 0.74 5.34 -7.02
N VAL A 113 0.57 4.94 -8.28
CA VAL A 113 1.69 4.78 -9.22
C VAL A 113 1.33 5.40 -10.57
N ARG A 114 2.21 6.28 -11.05
CA ARG A 114 2.00 7.03 -12.30
C ARG A 114 3.30 7.30 -13.04
N THR A 115 3.23 7.48 -14.35
CA THR A 115 4.33 7.92 -15.21
C THR A 115 3.81 9.06 -16.09
N GLY A 116 4.34 10.26 -15.92
CA GLY A 116 3.74 11.47 -16.51
C GLY A 116 2.26 11.61 -16.10
N GLN A 117 1.36 11.63 -17.08
CA GLN A 117 -0.09 11.68 -16.92
C GLN A 117 -0.74 10.28 -16.85
N HIS A 118 -0.01 9.21 -17.18
CA HIS A 118 -0.54 7.86 -17.16
C HIS A 118 -0.58 7.32 -15.72
N VAL A 119 -1.73 6.81 -15.30
CA VAL A 119 -1.95 6.24 -13.97
C VAL A 119 -1.98 4.72 -14.07
N TRP A 120 -0.94 4.07 -13.57
CA TRP A 120 -0.88 2.60 -13.48
C TRP A 120 -1.73 2.09 -12.33
N ILE A 121 -1.68 2.78 -11.19
CA ILE A 121 -2.45 2.46 -9.99
C ILE A 121 -3.05 3.75 -9.44
N PRO A 122 -4.38 3.91 -9.44
CA PRO A 122 -5.04 5.05 -8.82
C PRO A 122 -4.86 4.99 -7.29
N PRO A 123 -5.09 6.10 -6.56
CA PRO A 123 -5.02 6.12 -5.10
C PRO A 123 -5.73 4.92 -4.47
N SER A 124 -4.93 4.05 -3.87
CA SER A 124 -5.34 2.75 -3.33
C SER A 124 -4.79 2.59 -1.92
N GLN A 125 -5.37 1.65 -1.16
CA GLN A 125 -4.91 1.31 0.18
C GLN A 125 -4.48 -0.14 0.23
N MET A 126 -3.43 -0.43 0.98
CA MET A 126 -2.95 -1.76 1.29
C MET A 126 -2.74 -1.90 2.79
N GLU A 127 -2.91 -3.12 3.29
CA GLU A 127 -2.84 -3.43 4.71
C GLU A 127 -2.19 -4.78 4.93
N ALA A 128 -1.33 -4.87 5.94
CA ALA A 128 -0.70 -6.09 6.41
C ALA A 128 -0.99 -6.24 7.91
N ARG A 129 -1.26 -7.46 8.36
CA ARG A 129 -1.64 -7.73 9.76
C ARG A 129 -0.93 -8.95 10.34
N ARG A 130 -0.60 -8.89 11.63
CA ARG A 130 -0.06 -10.01 12.40
C ARG A 130 -0.61 -10.00 13.81
N ASP A 131 -1.09 -11.14 14.27
CA ASP A 131 -1.50 -11.38 15.64
C ASP A 131 -0.33 -11.90 16.48
N TYR A 132 -0.37 -11.63 17.78
CA TYR A 132 0.56 -12.22 18.74
C TYR A 132 -0.07 -12.36 20.12
N SER A 133 0.34 -13.41 20.83
CA SER A 133 -0.10 -13.66 22.21
C SER A 133 0.58 -12.69 23.18
N PHE A 134 -0.17 -12.25 24.19
CA PHE A 134 0.31 -11.36 25.23
C PHE A 134 0.31 -12.04 26.60
N ASN A 135 1.33 -11.75 27.39
CA ASN A 135 1.39 -12.14 28.79
C ASN A 135 1.84 -10.95 29.63
N ALA A 136 0.97 -10.50 30.54
CA ALA A 136 1.23 -9.36 31.43
C ALA A 136 2.41 -9.59 32.40
N GLN A 137 2.85 -10.83 32.61
CA GLN A 137 4.05 -11.15 33.39
C GLN A 137 5.34 -11.09 32.55
N GLN A 138 5.22 -10.99 31.22
CA GLN A 138 6.34 -11.01 30.26
C GLN A 138 6.27 -9.81 29.30
N VAL A 139 5.95 -8.62 29.82
CA VAL A 139 5.76 -7.41 28.99
C VAL A 139 6.98 -7.11 28.12
N LEU A 140 8.19 -7.07 28.71
CA LEU A 140 9.42 -6.74 27.98
C LEU A 140 9.73 -7.72 26.82
N PRO A 141 9.72 -9.05 27.02
CA PRO A 141 9.83 -10.00 25.91
C PRO A 141 8.77 -9.79 24.83
N LYS A 142 7.52 -9.53 25.21
CA LYS A 142 6.41 -9.32 24.27
C LYS A 142 6.53 -8.01 23.50
N GLU A 143 7.14 -6.97 24.06
CA GLU A 143 7.47 -5.74 23.33
C GLU A 143 8.54 -5.99 22.27
N GLN A 144 9.56 -6.80 22.57
CA GLN A 144 10.56 -7.19 21.57
C GLN A 144 9.99 -8.08 20.46
N GLU A 145 9.07 -8.99 20.81
CA GLU A 145 8.34 -9.79 19.83
C GLU A 145 7.52 -8.88 18.90
N ALA A 146 6.78 -7.92 19.47
CA ALA A 146 6.01 -6.95 18.70
C ALA A 146 6.89 -6.10 17.78
N GLU A 147 8.08 -5.70 18.20
CA GLU A 147 9.02 -4.95 17.34
C GLU A 147 9.48 -5.77 16.13
N ARG A 148 9.88 -7.03 16.35
CA ARG A 148 10.25 -7.93 15.23
C ARG A 148 9.08 -8.18 14.28
N LEU A 149 7.86 -8.24 14.80
CA LEU A 149 6.67 -8.37 13.97
C LEU A 149 6.35 -7.09 13.17
N ARG A 150 6.67 -5.90 13.70
CA ARG A 150 6.57 -4.65 12.93
C ARG A 150 7.56 -4.66 11.76
N GLU A 151 8.83 -4.96 12.03
CA GLU A 151 9.86 -5.08 10.98
C GLU A 151 9.42 -6.09 9.89
N PHE A 152 8.89 -7.25 10.30
CA PHE A 152 8.35 -8.24 9.38
C PHE A 152 7.18 -7.71 8.54
N LEU A 153 6.22 -7.02 9.16
CA LEU A 153 5.09 -6.40 8.47
C LEU A 153 5.54 -5.34 7.46
N GLU A 154 6.57 -4.56 7.78
CA GLU A 154 7.12 -3.54 6.88
C GLU A 154 7.77 -4.17 5.65
N ASP A 155 8.52 -5.25 5.83
CA ASP A 155 9.10 -6.01 4.72
C ASP A 155 8.05 -6.72 3.86
N GLU A 156 7.03 -7.29 4.50
CA GLU A 156 5.88 -7.90 3.81
C GLU A 156 5.12 -6.86 3.00
N MET A 157 4.88 -5.67 3.56
CA MET A 157 4.22 -4.56 2.87
C MET A 157 5.00 -4.12 1.64
N ALA A 158 6.33 -3.97 1.76
CA ALA A 158 7.18 -3.60 0.62
C ALA A 158 7.14 -4.65 -0.49
N GLU A 159 7.10 -5.94 -0.15
CA GLU A 159 6.97 -7.03 -1.10
C GLU A 159 5.62 -7.01 -1.84
N MET A 160 4.53 -6.89 -1.09
CA MET A 160 3.18 -6.83 -1.67
C MET A 160 3.01 -5.61 -2.58
N LEU A 161 3.53 -4.44 -2.17
CA LEU A 161 3.57 -3.24 -3.00
C LEU A 161 4.31 -3.52 -4.31
N LEU A 162 5.54 -4.06 -4.25
CA LEU A 162 6.31 -4.35 -5.46
C LEU A 162 5.57 -5.30 -6.40
N LEU A 163 5.03 -6.41 -5.88
CA LEU A 163 4.28 -7.38 -6.68
C LEU A 163 3.04 -6.76 -7.35
N ARG A 164 2.30 -5.93 -6.61
CA ARG A 164 1.14 -5.20 -7.14
C ARG A 164 1.53 -4.25 -8.26
N ILE A 165 2.65 -3.54 -8.09
CA ILE A 165 3.17 -2.56 -9.05
C ILE A 165 3.70 -3.26 -10.31
N GLU A 166 4.45 -4.35 -10.17
CA GLU A 166 4.89 -5.19 -11.28
C GLU A 166 3.68 -5.73 -12.07
N ALA A 167 2.66 -6.24 -11.39
CA ALA A 167 1.46 -6.76 -12.05
C ALA A 167 0.67 -5.66 -12.80
N ALA A 168 0.52 -4.48 -12.21
CA ALA A 168 -0.20 -3.37 -12.84
C ALA A 168 0.54 -2.83 -14.07
N THR A 169 1.87 -2.74 -14.00
CA THR A 169 2.70 -2.24 -15.11
C THR A 169 2.90 -3.28 -16.21
N ALA A 170 2.94 -4.57 -15.89
CA ALA A 170 3.03 -5.63 -16.88
C ALA A 170 1.75 -5.77 -17.71
N ARG A 171 0.56 -5.71 -17.09
CA ARG A 171 -0.72 -5.92 -17.77
C ARG A 171 -0.99 -4.88 -18.87
N ALA A 172 -0.65 -3.63 -18.62
CA ALA A 172 -0.85 -2.56 -19.61
C ALA A 172 0.16 -2.60 -20.77
N VAL A 173 1.25 -3.38 -20.67
CA VAL A 173 2.15 -3.66 -21.81
C VAL A 173 1.56 -4.72 -22.74
N GLU A 174 0.71 -5.62 -22.23
CA GLU A 174 0.02 -6.64 -23.03
C GLU A 174 -1.28 -6.15 -23.69
N GLU A 175 -1.86 -5.06 -23.21
CA GLU A 175 -3.12 -4.50 -23.71
C GLU A 175 -3.00 -3.16 -24.48
N PRO A 176 -2.15 -3.02 -25.53
CA PRO A 176 -2.20 -1.88 -26.43
C PRO A 176 -3.10 -2.09 -27.67
N GLU A 177 -3.81 -3.23 -27.80
CA GLU A 177 -4.61 -3.54 -29.01
C GLU A 177 -5.92 -4.31 -28.71
N ALA A 178 -6.76 -3.81 -27.81
CA ALA A 178 -8.13 -4.33 -27.65
C ALA A 178 -9.18 -3.23 -27.36
N ALA A 179 -8.84 -1.97 -27.61
CA ALA A 179 -9.76 -0.85 -27.42
C ALA A 179 -9.67 0.16 -28.59
N ALA A 180 -9.81 -0.33 -29.82
CA ALA A 180 -10.21 0.50 -30.94
C ALA A 180 -11.73 0.30 -31.14
N PRO A 181 -12.60 1.29 -30.86
CA PRO A 181 -14.00 1.16 -31.19
C PRO A 181 -14.16 1.41 -32.68
N ALA A 182 -14.29 0.33 -33.45
CA ALA A 182 -14.87 0.37 -34.78
C ALA A 182 -16.39 0.41 -34.66
N VAL A 183 -17.01 1.60 -34.62
CA VAL A 183 -18.35 1.81 -35.20
C VAL A 183 -18.49 3.28 -35.63
N ALA A 184 -18.66 3.49 -36.93
CA ALA A 184 -19.41 4.59 -37.54
C ALA A 184 -20.09 4.01 -38.79
N PRO A 185 -21.12 4.62 -39.40
CA PRO A 185 -21.99 5.73 -38.97
C PRO A 185 -23.51 5.40 -39.18
N ASP A 186 -24.45 6.13 -38.55
CA ASP A 186 -25.66 6.61 -39.25
C ASP A 186 -26.44 7.69 -38.45
N ALA A 187 -26.96 8.65 -39.22
CA ALA A 187 -28.10 9.55 -39.01
C ALA A 187 -28.24 10.44 -37.75
N ALA A 188 -27.97 11.74 -37.97
CA ALA A 188 -28.45 12.90 -37.19
C ALA A 188 -29.94 13.22 -37.48
N PRO A 189 -30.54 14.35 -37.04
CA PRO A 189 -30.42 15.12 -35.79
C PRO A 189 -31.80 15.44 -35.16
N VAL A 190 -31.89 15.70 -33.85
CA VAL A 190 -32.96 16.58 -33.32
C VAL A 190 -32.44 17.41 -32.15
N ALA A 191 -32.57 18.73 -32.26
CA ALA A 191 -32.51 19.73 -31.21
C ALA A 191 -33.61 20.78 -31.51
N PRO A 192 -33.93 21.78 -30.66
CA PRO A 192 -33.59 22.02 -29.25
C PRO A 192 -34.83 22.41 -28.40
N ALA A 193 -34.61 23.07 -27.25
CA ALA A 193 -35.56 23.74 -26.31
C ALA A 193 -35.95 22.88 -25.09
N THR A 194 -35.98 23.36 -23.83
CA THR A 194 -35.92 24.72 -23.27
C THR A 194 -35.62 24.62 -21.76
N SER A 195 -35.02 25.69 -21.24
CA SER A 195 -34.88 26.10 -19.83
C SER A 195 -36.12 25.90 -18.94
N SER A 196 -35.94 25.53 -17.66
CA SER A 196 -36.42 26.28 -16.47
C SER A 196 -36.24 25.53 -15.14
N THR A 197 -35.54 26.19 -14.20
CA THR A 197 -35.65 26.09 -12.73
C THR A 197 -36.73 27.11 -12.30
N PRO A 198 -37.62 26.90 -11.29
CA PRO A 198 -37.32 27.02 -9.84
C PRO A 198 -38.16 26.12 -8.88
N GLU A 199 -37.62 25.64 -7.75
CA GLU A 199 -37.62 26.21 -6.38
C GLU A 199 -38.86 25.87 -5.51
N GLY A 200 -38.60 25.25 -4.34
CA GLY A 200 -39.37 25.43 -3.09
C GLY A 200 -40.08 24.18 -2.51
N PRO A 201 -40.26 24.04 -1.17
CA PRO A 201 -39.59 24.74 -0.06
C PRO A 201 -39.10 23.85 1.11
N THR A 202 -38.19 24.45 1.87
CA THR A 202 -37.76 24.17 3.25
C THR A 202 -38.92 24.16 4.26
N PRO A 203 -38.79 23.43 5.38
CA PRO A 203 -39.20 23.96 6.68
C PRO A 203 -38.03 24.08 7.67
N ALA A 204 -38.03 25.20 8.37
CA ALA A 204 -37.03 25.65 9.32
C ALA A 204 -37.36 25.16 10.77
N PRO A 205 -36.75 25.68 11.85
CA PRO A 205 -36.02 24.89 12.84
C PRO A 205 -36.78 24.71 14.16
N GLN A 206 -36.37 23.76 15.00
CA GLN A 206 -36.79 23.73 16.40
C GLN A 206 -35.65 24.17 17.32
N THR A 207 -35.89 25.31 17.95
CA THR A 207 -35.16 25.93 19.05
C THR A 207 -35.51 25.25 20.37
N LEU A 208 -34.51 24.94 21.19
CA LEU A 208 -34.66 24.92 22.65
C LEU A 208 -33.47 25.66 23.24
N ASP A 209 -33.75 26.92 23.55
CA ASP A 209 -32.92 27.82 24.34
C ASP A 209 -33.43 27.77 25.79
N SER A 210 -32.51 27.77 26.76
CA SER A 210 -32.65 28.41 28.09
C SER A 210 -31.42 28.09 28.97
N THR A 211 -30.36 28.86 28.73
CA THR A 211 -29.59 29.68 29.70
C THR A 211 -29.90 29.55 31.20
N THR A 212 -28.83 29.56 32.03
CA THR A 212 -28.60 30.38 33.27
C THR A 212 -27.66 29.60 34.21
N ALA A 213 -26.63 30.10 34.87
CA ALA A 213 -25.77 31.28 34.84
C ALA A 213 -24.59 30.96 35.78
N ALA A 214 -23.43 31.56 35.52
CA ALA A 214 -22.28 31.62 36.42
C ALA A 214 -22.60 32.49 37.68
N PRO A 215 -21.73 32.65 38.71
CA PRO A 215 -20.39 33.23 38.53
C PRO A 215 -19.26 32.74 39.48
N ASP A 216 -18.04 33.03 39.02
CA ASP A 216 -16.80 33.46 39.71
C ASP A 216 -16.52 33.10 41.18
N ALA A 217 -15.30 32.59 41.40
CA ALA A 217 -14.27 33.28 42.19
C ALA A 217 -12.95 32.45 42.26
N ALA A 218 -11.87 33.02 41.73
CA ALA A 218 -10.50 32.80 42.22
C ALA A 218 -10.16 33.93 43.24
N PRO A 219 -8.93 34.08 43.76
CA PRO A 219 -7.76 33.18 43.89
C PRO A 219 -7.24 33.15 45.37
N THR A 220 -6.19 32.36 45.67
CA THR A 220 -4.92 32.82 46.31
C THR A 220 -4.04 31.66 46.82
N THR A 221 -2.74 31.76 46.49
CA THR A 221 -1.58 31.14 47.17
C THR A 221 -1.40 31.75 48.57
N PRO A 222 -0.63 31.11 49.50
CA PRO A 222 0.79 31.46 49.60
C PRO A 222 1.72 30.28 49.96
N ALA A 223 3.02 30.61 49.89
CA ALA A 223 4.21 29.83 50.14
C ALA A 223 4.32 29.19 51.54
N GLU A 224 5.07 28.09 51.60
CA GLU A 224 6.26 27.94 52.46
C GLU A 224 7.28 27.04 51.74
#